data_AF-A0A972H6X1-F1
#
_entry.id   AF-A0A972H6X1-F1
#
_cell.length_a   1.000
_cell.length_b   1.000
_cell.length_c   1.000
_cell.angle_alpha   90.00
_cell.angle_beta   90.00
_cell.angle_gamma   90.00
#
_symmetry.space_group_name_H-M   'P 1'
#
loop_
_entity.id
_entity.type
_entity.pdbx_description
1 polymer ?
#
loop_
_entity_poly.entity_id
_entity_poly.type
_entity_poly.pdbx_seq_one_letter_code
_entity_poly.pdbx_strand_id
1 'polypeptide(L)'
;MYRALADMESDPSLAELYRRLAATEERHGNLWRDRLLEAGEDPGGMAVSRRARILIWLARRMGSGVLVSTIARDEQTGQFMYDDQSETEGTSLRADERSHARLMAVLAQDNPIAVTGPMLARLEGRHSAIGGNALRAAVLGANDGLVSNLALVMGIAGATSDRTTVLLAGLAGLLAGAISMALGEWISVQSSRELYERQIATEQSEIEEFPEEEAAELALIYQAKGVPAEQAAALAAAVMADPVKALDTLSREELGIDPDDLGGSPWEAAISSFFLFALGAILPVLPYFFTSGATVIAASLLLSGIGLLALGAAISLITGKSTIRSAVRQAAFGIAAAGVTYAIGSLLGVAVS
;
A
#
# COMPACT_ATOMS: atom_id res chain seq x y z
N MET A 1 5.12 18.07 -16.92
CA MET A 1 4.09 18.18 -15.85
C MET A 1 4.62 18.97 -14.66
N TYR A 2 5.91 18.83 -14.33
CA TYR A 2 6.64 19.66 -13.37
C TYR A 2 6.42 21.17 -13.49
N ARG A 3 6.48 21.77 -14.69
CA ARG A 3 6.13 23.20 -14.87
C ARG A 3 4.74 23.57 -14.33
N ALA A 4 3.75 22.70 -14.52
CA ALA A 4 2.41 22.94 -14.02
C ALA A 4 2.31 22.82 -12.49
N LEU A 5 3.13 21.96 -11.87
CA LEU A 5 3.28 21.93 -10.41
C LEU A 5 3.93 23.22 -9.90
N ALA A 6 5.02 23.68 -10.55
CA ALA A 6 5.68 24.94 -10.21
C ALA A 6 4.75 26.16 -10.30
N ASP A 7 3.87 26.21 -11.29
CA ASP A 7 2.90 27.29 -11.47
C ASP A 7 1.79 27.29 -10.39
N MET A 8 1.48 26.12 -9.84
CA MET A 8 0.44 25.94 -8.83
C MET A 8 0.98 26.02 -7.40
N GLU A 9 2.29 25.95 -7.22
CA GLU A 9 2.93 25.90 -5.91
C GLU A 9 3.06 27.30 -5.30
N SER A 10 2.70 27.39 -4.02
CA SER A 10 2.73 28.61 -3.23
C SER A 10 4.08 28.83 -2.53
N ASP A 11 4.82 27.76 -2.21
CA ASP A 11 6.17 27.86 -1.66
C ASP A 11 7.19 28.16 -2.78
N PRO A 12 7.90 29.31 -2.74
CA PRO A 12 8.89 29.67 -3.74
C PRO A 12 10.04 28.66 -3.89
N SER A 13 10.43 27.98 -2.81
CA SER A 13 11.54 27.02 -2.80
C SER A 13 11.14 25.73 -3.52
N LEU A 14 9.95 25.23 -3.23
CA LEU A 14 9.40 24.03 -3.87
C LEU A 14 9.01 24.30 -5.33
N ALA A 15 8.49 25.50 -5.63
CA ALA A 15 8.25 25.92 -7.01
C ALA A 15 9.54 25.93 -7.84
N GLU A 16 10.66 26.39 -7.25
CA GLU A 16 11.96 26.38 -7.91
C GLU A 16 12.50 24.96 -8.12
N LEU A 17 12.31 24.06 -7.14
CA LEU A 17 12.63 22.64 -7.30
C LEU A 17 11.90 22.03 -8.50
N TYR A 18 10.59 22.24 -8.62
CA TYR A 18 9.82 21.76 -9.77
C TYR A 18 10.30 22.37 -11.10
N ARG A 19 10.77 23.62 -11.13
CA ARG A 19 11.36 24.21 -12.34
C ARG A 19 12.68 23.53 -12.70
N ARG A 20 13.51 23.18 -11.72
CA ARG A 20 14.77 22.46 -11.96
C ARG A 20 14.52 21.07 -12.52
N LEU A 21 13.59 20.31 -11.93
CA LEU A 21 13.15 19.00 -12.45
C LEU A 21 12.65 19.13 -13.90
N ALA A 22 11.80 20.11 -14.18
CA ALA A 22 11.34 20.37 -15.55
C ALA A 22 12.50 20.67 -16.53
N ALA A 23 13.50 21.43 -16.09
CA ALA A 23 14.66 21.75 -16.92
C ALA A 23 15.55 20.52 -17.18
N THR A 24 15.64 19.59 -16.23
CA THR A 24 16.34 18.31 -16.40
C THR A 24 15.63 17.43 -17.44
N GLU A 25 14.32 17.23 -17.30
CA GLU A 25 13.49 16.50 -18.28
C GLU A 25 13.60 17.06 -19.70
N GLU A 26 13.68 18.39 -19.83
CA GLU A 26 13.86 19.03 -21.13
C GLU A 26 15.24 18.77 -21.71
N ARG A 27 16.30 18.71 -20.89
CA ARG A 27 17.63 18.31 -21.36
C ARG A 27 17.61 16.86 -21.84
N HIS A 28 16.95 15.96 -21.10
CA HIS A 28 16.80 14.56 -21.49
C HIS A 28 16.06 14.43 -22.83
N GLY A 29 14.92 15.10 -22.96
CA GLY A 29 14.14 15.11 -24.20
C GLY A 29 14.92 15.69 -25.39
N ASN A 30 15.68 16.77 -25.17
CA ASN A 30 16.52 17.35 -26.22
C ASN A 30 17.68 16.44 -26.62
N LEU A 31 18.31 15.74 -25.68
CA LEU A 31 19.36 14.77 -25.97
C LEU A 31 18.86 13.70 -26.96
N TRP A 32 17.69 13.12 -26.70
CA TRP A 32 17.10 12.11 -27.57
C TRP A 32 16.65 12.67 -28.91
N ARG A 33 16.10 13.89 -28.91
CA ARG A 33 15.73 14.58 -30.15
C ARG A 33 16.94 14.85 -31.04
N ASP A 34 18.05 15.31 -30.46
CA ASP A 34 19.26 15.63 -31.20
C ASP A 34 19.88 14.35 -31.78
N ARG A 35 19.84 13.23 -31.03
CA ARG A 35 20.23 11.90 -31.55
C ARG A 35 19.35 11.41 -32.70
N LEU A 36 18.03 11.61 -32.63
CA LEU A 36 17.13 11.25 -33.72
C LEU A 36 17.43 12.06 -34.98
N LEU A 37 17.73 13.36 -34.83
CA LEU A 37 18.13 14.21 -35.95
C LEU A 37 19.48 13.77 -36.55
N GLU A 38 20.45 13.39 -35.71
CA GLU A 38 21.74 12.83 -36.17
C GLU A 38 21.56 11.50 -36.92
N ALA A 39 20.58 10.70 -36.52
CA ALA A 39 20.20 9.47 -37.22
C ALA A 39 19.40 9.72 -38.52
N GLY A 40 19.06 10.98 -38.83
CA GLY A 40 18.29 11.35 -40.02
C GLY A 40 16.78 11.16 -39.88
N GLU A 41 16.27 10.92 -38.67
CA GLU A 41 14.85 10.78 -38.36
C GLU A 41 14.24 12.13 -37.97
N ASP A 42 12.97 12.37 -38.31
CA ASP A 42 12.21 13.54 -37.85
C ASP A 42 11.53 13.22 -36.51
N PRO A 43 12.01 13.76 -35.37
CA PRO A 43 11.42 13.49 -34.05
C PRO A 43 10.02 14.10 -33.88
N GLY A 44 9.57 14.95 -34.81
CA GLY A 44 8.31 15.67 -34.72
C GLY A 44 8.30 16.73 -33.61
N GLY A 45 7.10 17.18 -33.25
CA GLY A 45 6.92 18.20 -32.21
C GLY A 45 6.75 17.62 -30.80
N MET A 46 7.37 18.24 -29.80
CA MET A 46 7.15 17.93 -28.38
C MET A 46 5.78 18.45 -27.90
N ALA A 47 4.71 17.73 -28.27
CA ALA A 47 3.35 18.07 -27.84
C ALA A 47 3.02 17.42 -26.49
N VAL A 48 2.37 18.19 -25.60
CA VAL A 48 1.88 17.66 -24.33
C VAL A 48 0.82 16.59 -24.58
N SER A 49 1.01 15.38 -24.04
CA SER A 49 0.11 14.25 -24.21
C SER A 49 -1.32 14.56 -23.71
N ARG A 50 -2.33 13.88 -24.27
CA ARG A 50 -3.73 14.05 -23.82
C ARG A 50 -3.90 13.69 -22.34
N ARG A 51 -3.20 12.64 -21.88
CA ARG A 51 -3.16 12.23 -20.46
C ARG A 51 -2.60 13.34 -19.58
N ALA A 52 -1.46 13.93 -19.94
CA ALA A 52 -0.86 15.03 -19.18
C ALA A 52 -1.79 16.25 -19.10
N ARG A 53 -2.49 16.60 -20.19
CA ARG A 53 -3.47 17.70 -20.17
C ARG A 53 -4.64 17.45 -19.20
N ILE A 54 -5.16 16.23 -19.17
CA ILE A 54 -6.25 15.84 -18.25
C ILE A 54 -5.76 15.90 -16.80
N LEU A 55 -4.57 15.37 -16.51
CA LEU A 55 -4.01 15.37 -15.16
C LEU A 55 -3.73 16.79 -14.65
N ILE A 56 -3.18 17.67 -15.50
CA ILE A 56 -2.98 19.08 -15.16
C ILE A 56 -4.32 19.78 -14.90
N TRP A 57 -5.35 19.50 -15.70
CA TRP A 57 -6.68 20.06 -15.48
C TRP A 57 -7.29 19.60 -14.15
N LEU A 58 -7.19 18.30 -13.83
CA LEU A 58 -7.64 17.74 -12.55
C LEU A 58 -6.89 18.37 -11.38
N ALA A 59 -5.57 18.49 -11.49
CA ALA A 59 -4.73 19.08 -10.45
C ALA A 59 -5.15 20.53 -10.15
N ARG A 60 -5.37 21.35 -11.18
CA ARG A 60 -5.83 22.74 -11.01
C ARG A 60 -7.20 22.84 -10.34
N ARG A 61 -8.04 21.80 -10.41
CA ARG A 61 -9.40 21.80 -9.85
C ARG A 61 -9.50 21.15 -8.47
N MET A 62 -8.65 20.17 -8.19
CA MET A 62 -8.73 19.30 -7.01
C MET A 62 -7.50 19.40 -6.08
N GLY A 63 -6.46 20.13 -6.47
CA GLY A 63 -5.20 20.26 -5.74
C GLY A 63 -4.02 19.55 -6.44
N SER A 64 -2.79 20.02 -6.18
CA SER A 64 -1.56 19.51 -6.79
C SER A 64 -1.26 18.04 -6.44
N GLY A 65 -1.77 17.54 -5.30
CA GLY A 65 -1.50 16.19 -4.81
C GLY A 65 -1.84 15.05 -5.79
N VAL A 66 -2.89 15.20 -6.61
CA VAL A 66 -3.22 14.20 -7.66
C VAL A 66 -2.12 14.11 -8.72
N LEU A 67 -1.50 15.23 -9.06
CA LEU A 67 -0.43 15.28 -10.05
C LEU A 67 0.92 14.86 -9.43
N VAL A 68 1.20 15.27 -8.20
CA VAL A 68 2.40 14.84 -7.45
C VAL A 68 2.43 13.32 -7.29
N SER A 69 1.34 12.71 -6.81
CA SER A 69 1.23 11.25 -6.64
C SER A 69 1.33 10.48 -7.96
N THR A 70 0.74 11.01 -9.04
CA THR A 70 0.83 10.35 -10.36
C THR A 70 2.25 10.41 -10.90
N ILE A 71 2.92 11.57 -10.80
CA ILE A 71 4.30 11.72 -11.23
C ILE A 71 5.22 10.84 -10.38
N ALA A 72 5.12 10.87 -9.05
CA ALA A 72 5.95 10.05 -8.18
C ALA A 72 5.86 8.55 -8.51
N ARG A 73 4.68 8.07 -8.87
CA ARG A 73 4.49 6.70 -9.33
C ARG A 73 5.12 6.43 -10.70
N ASP A 74 4.92 7.35 -11.65
CA ASP A 74 5.49 7.24 -12.99
C ASP A 74 7.04 7.25 -12.89
N GLU A 75 7.64 8.11 -12.06
CA GLU A 75 9.09 8.17 -11.78
C GLU A 75 9.62 6.90 -11.11
N GLN A 76 8.96 6.38 -10.07
CA GLN A 76 9.39 5.11 -9.46
C GLN A 76 9.38 3.93 -10.43
N THR A 77 8.48 3.95 -11.41
CA THR A 77 8.43 2.90 -12.45
C THR A 77 9.56 3.10 -13.48
N GLY A 78 9.98 4.35 -13.71
CA GLY A 78 10.98 4.75 -14.70
C GLY A 78 12.41 4.82 -14.18
N GLN A 79 12.65 4.77 -12.87
CA GLN A 79 13.96 5.07 -12.26
C GLN A 79 15.16 4.24 -12.76
N PHE A 80 14.91 3.09 -13.38
CA PHE A 80 15.95 2.21 -13.97
C PHE A 80 15.85 2.10 -15.50
N MET A 81 15.05 2.94 -16.17
CA MET A 81 14.74 2.78 -17.60
C MET A 81 15.97 2.93 -18.51
N TYR A 82 17.02 3.58 -18.02
CA TYR A 82 18.27 3.82 -18.75
C TYR A 82 19.42 2.89 -18.33
N ASP A 83 19.23 1.99 -17.37
CA ASP A 83 20.32 1.15 -16.83
C ASP A 83 20.86 0.17 -17.88
N ASP A 84 19.97 -0.41 -18.70
CA ASP A 84 20.33 -1.36 -19.75
C ASP A 84 20.64 -0.69 -21.11
N GLN A 85 20.74 0.65 -21.15
CA GLN A 85 20.98 1.40 -22.39
C GLN A 85 22.43 1.85 -22.48
N SER A 86 23.21 1.25 -23.39
CA SER A 86 24.62 1.59 -23.62
C SER A 86 24.82 3.06 -24.03
N GLU A 87 23.81 3.63 -24.69
CA GLU A 87 23.80 4.98 -25.22
C GLU A 87 23.69 6.04 -24.11
N THR A 88 23.35 5.65 -22.88
CA THR A 88 23.29 6.59 -21.74
C THR A 88 24.54 6.54 -20.87
N GLU A 89 25.51 5.68 -21.19
CA GLU A 89 26.82 5.66 -20.51
C GLU A 89 27.54 7.00 -20.66
N GLY A 90 28.04 7.54 -19.54
CA GLY A 90 28.71 8.85 -19.51
C GLY A 90 27.78 10.06 -19.57
N THR A 91 26.46 9.87 -19.48
CA THR A 91 25.47 10.95 -19.35
C THR A 91 24.89 11.02 -17.94
N SER A 92 24.28 12.15 -17.56
CA SER A 92 23.61 12.29 -16.27
C SER A 92 22.23 11.60 -16.20
N LEU A 93 21.74 10.99 -17.29
CA LEU A 93 20.38 10.44 -17.39
C LEU A 93 20.04 9.45 -16.27
N ARG A 94 20.92 8.48 -16.00
CA ARG A 94 20.66 7.45 -14.99
C ARG A 94 20.58 8.05 -13.58
N ALA A 95 21.51 8.93 -13.25
CA ALA A 95 21.55 9.62 -11.96
C ALA A 95 20.36 10.58 -11.78
N ASP A 96 20.01 11.32 -12.84
CA ASP A 96 18.88 12.24 -12.84
C ASP A 96 17.56 11.48 -12.57
N GLU A 97 17.31 10.32 -13.20
CA GLU A 97 16.04 9.58 -12.98
C GLU A 97 15.90 8.96 -11.60
N ARG A 98 16.99 8.47 -11.01
CA ARG A 98 16.97 8.01 -9.63
C ARG A 98 16.70 9.18 -8.67
N SER A 99 17.36 10.32 -8.89
CA SER A 99 17.14 11.55 -8.12
C SER A 99 15.69 12.06 -8.23
N HIS A 100 15.11 12.05 -9.43
CA HIS A 100 13.71 12.44 -9.66
C HIS A 100 12.72 11.53 -8.92
N ALA A 101 12.89 10.22 -9.01
CA ALA A 101 12.06 9.25 -8.32
C ALA A 101 12.10 9.42 -6.80
N ARG A 102 13.29 9.67 -6.24
CA ARG A 102 13.47 9.92 -4.80
C ARG A 102 12.81 11.20 -4.33
N LEU A 103 13.09 12.33 -5.00
CA LEU A 103 12.51 13.63 -4.65
C LEU A 103 10.98 13.60 -4.74
N MET A 104 10.43 12.94 -5.77
CA MET A 104 8.99 12.84 -5.92
C MET A 104 8.35 11.88 -4.92
N ALA A 105 9.04 10.82 -4.50
CA ALA A 105 8.57 9.94 -3.43
C ALA A 105 8.42 10.70 -2.10
N VAL A 106 9.39 11.56 -1.75
CA VAL A 106 9.31 12.41 -0.54
C VAL A 106 8.14 13.39 -0.63
N LEU A 107 7.99 14.10 -1.76
CA LEU A 107 6.91 15.08 -1.96
C LEU A 107 5.50 14.45 -2.00
N ALA A 108 5.41 13.17 -2.37
CA ALA A 108 4.15 12.43 -2.36
C ALA A 108 3.71 11.98 -0.95
N GLN A 109 4.65 11.81 -0.01
CA GLN A 109 4.34 11.39 1.36
C GLN A 109 3.51 12.43 2.14
N ASP A 110 3.65 13.72 1.81
CA ASP A 110 2.91 14.81 2.45
C ASP A 110 1.50 15.06 1.86
N ASN A 111 1.06 14.28 0.86
CA ASN A 111 -0.22 14.48 0.17
C ASN A 111 -1.23 13.35 0.46
N PRO A 112 -2.28 13.57 1.29
CA PRO A 112 -3.17 12.51 1.81
C PRO A 112 -4.24 11.98 0.82
N ILE A 113 -4.16 12.30 -0.47
CA ILE A 113 -5.18 11.91 -1.47
C ILE A 113 -4.61 10.93 -2.49
N ALA A 114 -4.10 9.79 -2.04
CA ALA A 114 -3.98 8.59 -2.87
C ALA A 114 -3.61 7.39 -1.99
N VAL A 115 -4.56 6.47 -1.76
CA VAL A 115 -4.41 5.00 -1.85
C VAL A 115 -5.73 4.38 -1.39
N THR A 116 -6.30 3.51 -2.23
CA THR A 116 -7.54 2.76 -1.97
C THR A 116 -7.16 1.32 -1.58
N GLY A 117 -7.80 0.75 -0.56
CA GLY A 117 -7.74 -0.70 -0.28
C GLY A 117 -6.47 -1.21 0.41
N PRO A 118 -6.30 -2.55 0.53
CA PRO A 118 -5.55 -3.24 1.59
C PRO A 118 -4.06 -2.91 1.73
N MET A 119 -3.53 -2.07 0.84
CA MET A 119 -2.20 -1.44 0.96
C MET A 119 -2.15 -0.32 2.03
N LEU A 120 -3.31 0.25 2.42
CA LEU A 120 -3.42 1.24 3.50
C LEU A 120 -3.00 0.72 4.88
N ALA A 121 -2.98 -0.60 5.09
CA ALA A 121 -2.46 -1.17 6.33
C ALA A 121 -0.93 -1.02 6.46
N ARG A 122 -0.21 -0.86 5.34
CA ARG A 122 1.25 -0.75 5.27
C ARG A 122 1.80 0.67 5.23
N LEU A 123 0.99 1.67 4.86
CA LEU A 123 1.43 3.08 4.86
C LEU A 123 1.38 3.77 6.23
N GLU A 124 0.81 3.11 7.26
CA GLU A 124 0.77 3.61 8.66
C GLU A 124 1.88 3.01 9.55
N GLY A 125 2.99 2.58 8.97
CA GLY A 125 4.12 1.95 9.68
C GLY A 125 4.96 2.89 10.57
N ARG A 126 4.64 4.18 10.69
CA ARG A 126 5.54 5.17 11.34
C ARG A 126 5.04 5.81 12.64
N HIS A 127 4.04 5.25 13.33
CA HIS A 127 3.77 5.66 14.71
C HIS A 127 3.78 4.51 15.72
N SER A 128 4.71 4.67 16.65
CA SER A 128 4.92 3.92 17.88
C SER A 128 3.62 3.66 18.67
N ALA A 129 3.05 2.48 18.50
CA ALA A 129 2.33 1.75 19.53
C ALA A 129 2.23 0.28 19.11
N ILE A 130 3.17 -0.54 19.60
CA ILE A 130 3.26 -1.99 19.37
C ILE A 130 1.94 -2.73 19.72
N GLY A 131 1.01 -2.11 20.47
CA GLY A 131 -0.32 -2.65 20.73
C GLY A 131 -1.44 -2.28 19.74
N GLY A 132 -1.32 -1.18 18.98
CA GLY A 132 -2.40 -0.67 18.13
C GLY A 132 -2.52 -1.36 16.77
N ASN A 133 -1.39 -1.61 16.11
CA ASN A 133 -1.35 -2.22 14.78
C ASN A 133 -1.70 -3.72 14.82
N ALA A 134 -1.18 -4.46 15.80
CA ALA A 134 -1.51 -5.87 16.00
C ALA A 134 -3.00 -6.08 16.33
N LEU A 135 -3.56 -5.24 17.22
CA LEU A 135 -4.98 -5.29 17.55
C LEU A 135 -5.86 -4.93 16.34
N ARG A 136 -5.45 -3.96 15.52
CA ARG A 136 -6.16 -3.61 14.28
C ARG A 136 -6.18 -4.76 13.29
N ALA A 137 -5.02 -5.36 13.01
CA ALA A 137 -4.91 -6.52 12.12
C ALA A 137 -5.76 -7.69 12.65
N ALA A 138 -5.74 -7.94 13.96
CA ALA A 138 -6.55 -8.96 14.59
C ALA A 138 -8.05 -8.76 14.40
N VAL A 139 -8.53 -7.54 14.63
CA VAL A 139 -9.94 -7.22 14.49
C VAL A 139 -10.39 -7.27 13.02
N LEU A 140 -9.53 -6.86 12.08
CA LEU A 140 -9.80 -6.97 10.64
C LEU A 140 -9.90 -8.43 10.20
N GLY A 141 -8.96 -9.29 10.58
CA GLY A 141 -8.99 -10.72 10.22
C GLY A 141 -10.21 -11.44 10.78
N ALA A 142 -10.54 -11.21 12.05
CA ALA A 142 -11.75 -11.78 12.65
C ALA A 142 -13.03 -11.24 11.99
N ASN A 143 -13.05 -9.97 11.59
CA ASN A 143 -14.18 -9.41 10.89
C ASN A 143 -14.37 -10.02 9.49
N ASP A 144 -13.29 -10.16 8.73
CA ASP A 144 -13.32 -10.71 7.38
C ASP A 144 -13.80 -12.17 7.42
N GLY A 145 -13.30 -12.96 8.38
CA GLY A 145 -13.79 -14.32 8.61
C GLY A 145 -15.26 -14.38 8.97
N LEU A 146 -15.72 -13.52 9.89
CA LEU A 146 -17.11 -13.48 10.33
C LEU A 146 -18.07 -13.11 9.18
N VAL A 147 -17.80 -12.00 8.49
CA VAL A 147 -18.71 -11.49 7.44
C VAL A 147 -18.72 -12.43 6.23
N SER A 148 -17.55 -12.87 5.77
CA SER A 148 -17.48 -13.74 4.58
C SER A 148 -18.16 -15.08 4.82
N ASN A 149 -17.90 -15.73 5.97
CA ASN A 149 -18.48 -17.04 6.23
C ASN A 149 -19.96 -16.95 6.62
N LEU A 150 -20.39 -15.86 7.28
CA LEU A 150 -21.81 -15.60 7.51
C LEU A 150 -22.56 -15.46 6.18
N ALA A 151 -22.01 -14.68 5.24
CA ALA A 151 -22.61 -14.49 3.93
C ALA A 151 -22.71 -15.83 3.16
N LEU A 152 -21.68 -16.67 3.20
CA LEU A 152 -21.70 -18.02 2.60
C LEU A 152 -22.76 -18.90 3.26
N VAL A 153 -22.75 -19.03 4.58
CA VAL A 153 -23.69 -19.87 5.34
C VAL A 153 -25.13 -19.45 5.07
N MET A 154 -25.41 -18.15 5.04
CA MET A 154 -26.74 -17.61 4.73
C MET A 154 -27.14 -17.85 3.28
N GLY A 155 -26.21 -17.77 2.33
CA GLY A 155 -26.48 -18.12 0.93
C GLY A 155 -26.88 -19.58 0.77
N ILE A 156 -26.14 -20.51 1.39
CA ILE A 156 -26.50 -21.94 1.32
C ILE A 156 -27.79 -22.23 2.08
N ALA A 157 -28.00 -21.61 3.25
CA ALA A 157 -29.24 -21.75 4.03
C ALA A 157 -30.47 -21.17 3.32
N GLY A 158 -30.28 -20.21 2.40
CA GLY A 158 -31.34 -19.73 1.52
C GLY A 158 -31.70 -20.75 0.44
N ALA A 159 -30.72 -21.50 -0.06
CA ALA A 159 -30.89 -22.47 -1.14
C ALA A 159 -31.39 -23.85 -0.68
N THR A 160 -31.07 -24.27 0.55
CA THR A 160 -31.44 -25.60 1.08
C THR A 160 -31.75 -25.57 2.58
N SER A 161 -32.66 -26.44 3.01
CA SER A 161 -32.95 -26.71 4.42
C SER A 161 -32.11 -27.85 5.01
N ASP A 162 -31.25 -28.51 4.21
CA ASP A 162 -30.38 -29.56 4.73
C ASP A 162 -29.25 -28.98 5.59
N ARG A 163 -29.36 -29.24 6.90
CA ARG A 163 -28.38 -28.84 7.90
C ARG A 163 -26.97 -29.33 7.57
N THR A 164 -26.84 -30.55 7.05
CA THR A 164 -25.52 -31.17 6.80
C THR A 164 -24.81 -30.44 5.68
N THR A 165 -25.53 -30.14 4.60
CA THR A 165 -25.01 -29.34 3.48
C THR A 165 -24.55 -27.95 3.93
N VAL A 166 -25.36 -27.24 4.74
CA VAL A 166 -24.97 -25.90 5.23
C VAL A 166 -23.73 -25.97 6.14
N LEU A 167 -23.68 -26.96 7.05
CA LEU A 167 -22.55 -27.16 7.95
C LEU A 167 -21.26 -27.47 7.18
N LEU A 168 -21.31 -28.39 6.22
CA LEU A 168 -20.15 -28.75 5.39
C LEU A 168 -19.67 -27.55 4.56
N ALA A 169 -20.60 -26.80 3.96
CA ALA A 169 -20.25 -25.60 3.20
C ALA A 169 -19.62 -24.52 4.08
N GLY A 170 -20.16 -24.28 5.29
CA GLY A 170 -19.62 -23.30 6.24
C GLY A 170 -18.24 -23.68 6.78
N LEU A 171 -17.99 -24.98 7.04
CA LEU A 171 -16.67 -25.45 7.46
C LEU A 171 -15.65 -25.41 6.32
N ALA A 172 -16.07 -25.78 5.10
CA ALA A 172 -15.22 -25.68 3.92
C ALA A 172 -14.86 -24.21 3.62
N GLY A 173 -15.84 -23.30 3.70
CA GLY A 173 -15.62 -21.86 3.53
C GLY A 173 -14.70 -21.26 4.59
N LEU A 174 -14.88 -21.66 5.85
CA LEU A 174 -13.98 -21.28 6.94
C LEU A 174 -12.54 -21.69 6.65
N LEU A 175 -12.31 -22.98 6.34
CA LEU A 175 -10.96 -23.49 6.11
C LEU A 175 -10.33 -22.89 4.85
N ALA A 176 -11.09 -22.82 3.75
CA ALA A 176 -10.62 -22.23 2.50
C ALA A 176 -10.26 -20.74 2.69
N GLY A 177 -11.12 -19.98 3.38
CA GLY A 177 -10.89 -18.57 3.68
C GLY A 177 -9.68 -18.36 4.60
N ALA A 178 -9.57 -19.14 5.67
CA ALA A 178 -8.45 -19.05 6.61
C ALA A 178 -7.11 -19.38 5.95
N ILE A 179 -7.05 -20.43 5.12
CA ILE A 179 -5.85 -20.80 4.36
C ILE A 179 -5.51 -19.71 3.34
N SER A 180 -6.50 -19.20 2.61
CA SER A 180 -6.30 -18.13 1.63
C SER A 180 -5.76 -16.86 2.28
N MET A 181 -6.28 -16.48 3.45
CA MET A 181 -5.82 -15.31 4.19
C MET A 181 -4.39 -15.52 4.72
N ALA A 182 -4.09 -16.69 5.27
CA ALA A 182 -2.75 -17.03 5.75
C ALA A 182 -1.70 -16.98 4.63
N LEU A 183 -2.01 -17.57 3.47
CA LEU A 183 -1.13 -17.55 2.30
C LEU A 183 -0.97 -16.12 1.76
N GLY A 184 -2.06 -15.36 1.68
CA GLY A 184 -2.01 -13.96 1.26
C GLY A 184 -1.12 -13.11 2.16
N GLU A 185 -1.23 -13.29 3.48
CA GLU A 185 -0.41 -12.56 4.45
C GLU A 185 1.06 -13.00 4.36
N TRP A 186 1.34 -14.31 4.25
CA TRP A 186 2.71 -14.80 4.10
C TRP A 186 3.40 -14.23 2.85
N ILE A 187 2.73 -14.31 1.69
CA ILE A 187 3.24 -13.80 0.41
C ILE A 187 3.45 -12.29 0.51
N SER A 188 2.49 -11.59 1.12
CA SER A 188 2.58 -10.14 1.33
C SER A 188 3.83 -9.78 2.12
N VAL A 189 4.06 -10.39 3.29
CA VAL A 189 5.22 -10.10 4.15
C VAL A 189 6.53 -10.52 3.47
N GLN A 190 6.60 -11.70 2.88
CA GLN A 190 7.79 -12.16 2.17
C GLN A 190 8.16 -11.25 0.99
N SER A 191 7.19 -10.88 0.16
CA SER A 191 7.47 -10.03 -1.01
C SER A 191 8.00 -8.65 -0.60
N SER A 192 7.51 -8.09 0.51
CA SER A 192 8.07 -6.83 1.03
C SER A 192 9.46 -7.01 1.61
N ARG A 193 9.70 -8.11 2.32
CA ARG A 193 11.02 -8.44 2.84
C ARG A 193 12.04 -8.60 1.71
N GLU A 194 11.72 -9.37 0.68
CA GLU A 194 12.57 -9.56 -0.50
C GLU A 194 12.84 -8.23 -1.23
N LEU A 195 11.83 -7.35 -1.31
CA LEU A 195 12.01 -6.01 -1.86
C LEU A 195 12.98 -5.18 -1.02
N TYR A 196 12.84 -5.17 0.31
CA TYR A 196 13.71 -4.42 1.20
C TYR A 196 15.15 -4.96 1.17
N GLU A 197 15.32 -6.29 1.20
CA GLU A 197 16.63 -6.93 1.06
C GLU A 197 17.30 -6.54 -0.25
N ARG A 198 16.53 -6.49 -1.35
CA ARG A 198 17.05 -6.03 -2.65
C ARG A 198 17.44 -4.55 -2.62
N GLN A 199 16.62 -3.68 -2.03
CA GLN A 199 16.93 -2.25 -1.95
C GLN A 199 18.19 -1.99 -1.12
N ILE A 200 18.32 -2.66 0.04
CA ILE A 200 19.54 -2.57 0.87
C ILE A 200 20.76 -3.11 0.11
N ALA A 201 20.63 -4.18 -0.66
CA ALA A 201 21.73 -4.70 -1.47
C ALA A 201 22.14 -3.73 -2.59
N THR A 202 21.17 -3.05 -3.22
CA THR A 202 21.43 -2.00 -4.22
C THR A 202 22.13 -0.80 -3.59
N GLU A 203 21.63 -0.32 -2.46
CA GLU A 203 22.23 0.76 -1.67
C GLU A 203 23.68 0.43 -1.30
N GLN A 204 23.94 -0.80 -0.85
CA GLN A 204 25.28 -1.25 -0.54
C GLN A 204 26.21 -1.16 -1.76
N SER A 205 25.74 -1.56 -2.95
CA SER A 205 26.54 -1.43 -4.18
C SER A 205 26.76 0.02 -4.58
N GLU A 206 25.78 0.91 -4.39
CA GLU A 206 25.90 2.33 -4.71
C GLU A 206 26.90 3.04 -3.78
N ILE A 207 26.92 2.70 -2.49
CA ILE A 207 27.94 3.18 -1.54
C ILE A 207 29.35 2.76 -1.96
N GLU A 208 29.52 1.55 -2.51
CA GLU A 208 30.81 1.03 -2.95
C GLU A 208 31.26 1.63 -4.30
N GLU A 209 30.34 1.82 -5.25
CA GLU A 209 30.63 2.30 -6.61
C GLU A 209 30.66 3.83 -6.72
N PHE A 210 29.77 4.53 -6.01
CA PHE A 210 29.52 5.98 -6.14
C PHE A 210 29.47 6.72 -4.77
N PRO A 211 30.50 6.60 -3.92
CA PRO A 211 30.48 7.14 -2.55
C PRO A 211 30.33 8.67 -2.48
N GLU A 212 30.78 9.41 -3.51
CA GLU A 212 30.61 10.87 -3.56
C GLU A 212 29.17 11.26 -3.87
N GLU A 213 28.45 10.45 -4.66
CA GLU A 213 27.04 10.67 -4.99
C GLU A 213 26.18 10.40 -3.74
N GLU A 214 26.37 9.25 -3.08
CA GLU A 214 25.67 8.90 -1.84
C GLU A 214 25.90 9.89 -0.69
N ALA A 215 27.11 10.47 -0.60
CA ALA A 215 27.38 11.55 0.34
C ALA A 215 26.56 12.82 0.02
N ALA A 216 26.40 13.15 -1.27
CA ALA A 216 25.60 14.29 -1.70
C ALA A 216 24.10 14.04 -1.44
N GLU A 217 23.62 12.83 -1.69
CA GLU A 217 22.26 12.36 -1.42
C GLU A 217 21.90 12.54 0.07
N LEU A 218 22.72 11.98 0.95
CA LEU A 218 22.53 12.09 2.40
C LEU A 218 22.57 13.55 2.88
N ALA A 219 23.45 14.38 2.31
CA ALA A 219 23.50 15.80 2.61
C ALA A 219 22.22 16.54 2.18
N LEU A 220 21.59 16.15 1.07
CA LEU A 220 20.31 16.70 0.65
C LEU A 220 19.18 16.28 1.60
N ILE A 221 19.18 15.03 2.07
CA ILE A 221 18.21 14.54 3.07
C ILE A 221 18.30 15.37 4.35
N TYR A 222 19.52 15.62 4.86
CA TYR A 222 19.70 16.46 6.04
C TYR A 222 19.27 17.91 5.81
N GLN A 223 19.52 18.47 4.63
CA GLN A 223 19.04 19.81 4.28
C GLN A 223 17.52 19.90 4.26
N ALA A 224 16.84 18.88 3.72
CA ALA A 224 15.38 18.79 3.74
C ALA A 224 14.82 18.75 5.18
N LYS A 225 15.59 18.23 6.14
CA LYS A 225 15.28 18.26 7.58
C LYS A 225 15.63 19.59 8.27
N GLY A 226 16.13 20.58 7.53
CA GLY A 226 16.46 21.91 8.03
C GLY A 226 17.91 22.08 8.51
N VAL A 227 18.81 21.13 8.21
CA VAL A 227 20.24 21.27 8.52
C VAL A 227 20.91 22.21 7.50
N PRO A 228 21.68 23.23 7.93
CA PRO A 228 22.39 24.12 6.99
C PRO A 228 23.34 23.36 6.07
N ALA A 229 23.44 23.78 4.79
CA ALA A 229 24.17 23.04 3.75
C ALA A 229 25.60 22.63 4.13
N GLU A 230 26.40 23.54 4.70
CA GLU A 230 27.77 23.22 5.15
C GLU A 230 27.79 22.15 6.25
N GLN A 231 26.84 22.19 7.18
CA GLN A 231 26.72 21.21 8.26
C GLN A 231 26.23 19.87 7.72
N ALA A 232 25.26 19.87 6.80
CA ALA A 232 24.73 18.66 6.17
C ALA A 232 25.82 17.92 5.38
N ALA A 233 26.64 18.66 4.61
CA ALA A 233 27.77 18.08 3.87
C ALA A 233 28.81 17.47 4.82
N ALA A 234 29.14 18.16 5.91
CA ALA A 234 30.08 17.65 6.91
C ALA A 234 29.54 16.40 7.63
N LEU A 235 28.24 16.36 7.98
CA LEU A 235 27.60 15.19 8.57
C LEU A 235 27.60 14.00 7.60
N ALA A 236 27.20 14.23 6.35
CA ALA A 236 27.16 13.16 5.35
C ALA A 236 28.56 12.57 5.12
N ALA A 237 29.58 13.40 4.95
CA ALA A 237 30.96 12.94 4.83
C ALA A 237 31.44 12.14 6.06
N ALA A 238 31.04 12.53 7.27
CA ALA A 238 31.39 11.81 8.49
C ALA A 238 30.70 10.44 8.61
N VAL A 239 29.45 10.33 8.15
CA VAL A 239 28.70 9.06 8.10
C VAL A 239 29.28 8.15 7.02
N MET A 240 29.54 8.68 5.83
CA MET A 240 30.10 7.94 4.68
C MET A 240 31.52 7.43 4.90
N ALA A 241 32.23 7.92 5.93
CA ALA A 241 33.56 7.43 6.29
C ALA A 241 33.56 5.97 6.81
N ASP A 242 32.41 5.44 7.22
CA ASP A 242 32.23 4.07 7.70
C ASP A 242 31.11 3.40 6.89
N PRO A 243 31.43 2.51 5.93
CA PRO A 243 30.45 1.91 5.03
C PRO A 243 29.29 1.20 5.75
N VAL A 244 29.54 0.63 6.94
CA VAL A 244 28.49 -0.03 7.72
C VAL A 244 27.50 0.98 8.28
N LYS A 245 27.99 2.12 8.78
CA LYS A 245 27.12 3.22 9.26
C LYS A 245 26.46 3.97 8.12
N ALA A 246 27.15 4.11 6.99
CA ALA A 246 26.59 4.66 5.77
C ALA A 246 25.36 3.87 5.35
N LEU A 247 25.51 2.54 5.21
CA LEU A 247 24.41 1.66 4.82
C LEU A 247 23.25 1.69 5.81
N ASP A 248 23.52 1.63 7.12
CA ASP A 248 22.45 1.73 8.14
C ASP A 248 21.74 3.09 8.08
N THR A 249 22.49 4.19 7.92
CA THR A 249 21.93 5.54 7.86
C THR A 249 21.11 5.74 6.59
N LEU A 250 21.66 5.41 5.42
CA LEU A 250 20.97 5.55 4.13
C LEU A 250 19.75 4.63 4.05
N SER A 251 19.84 3.39 4.55
CA SER A 251 18.68 2.51 4.65
C SER A 251 17.53 3.15 5.44
N ARG A 252 17.83 3.83 6.55
CA ARG A 252 16.82 4.47 7.42
C ARG A 252 16.34 5.81 6.89
N GLU A 253 17.25 6.60 6.33
CA GLU A 253 17.02 8.00 5.95
C GLU A 253 16.56 8.17 4.51
N GLU A 254 17.12 7.40 3.59
CA GLU A 254 16.75 7.38 2.18
C GLU A 254 15.64 6.37 1.91
N LEU A 255 15.87 5.09 2.23
CA LEU A 255 14.91 4.04 1.90
C LEU A 255 13.71 3.99 2.87
N GLY A 256 13.87 4.55 4.07
CA GLY A 256 12.87 4.45 5.13
C GLY A 256 12.72 3.02 5.67
N ILE A 257 13.74 2.18 5.49
CA ILE A 257 13.79 0.78 5.88
C ILE A 257 14.61 0.66 7.17
N ASP A 258 14.13 -0.13 8.13
CA ASP A 258 14.94 -0.56 9.26
C ASP A 258 15.68 -1.85 8.88
N PRO A 259 17.01 -1.85 8.75
CA PRO A 259 17.76 -3.08 8.42
C PRO A 259 17.58 -4.18 9.46
N ASP A 260 17.26 -3.83 10.70
CA ASP A 260 17.06 -4.77 11.82
C ASP A 260 15.62 -5.30 11.90
N ASP A 261 14.65 -4.66 11.23
CA ASP A 261 13.25 -5.07 11.19
C ASP A 261 12.64 -4.94 9.79
N LEU A 262 12.77 -6.02 9.01
CA LEU A 262 12.22 -6.12 7.65
C LEU A 262 10.73 -6.50 7.61
N GLY A 263 9.95 -6.12 8.62
CA GLY A 263 8.51 -6.39 8.69
C GLY A 263 8.15 -7.67 9.44
N GLY A 264 8.98 -8.11 10.38
CA GLY A 264 8.74 -9.28 11.23
C GLY A 264 8.77 -10.64 10.51
N SER A 265 8.20 -11.67 11.16
CA SER A 265 8.17 -13.04 10.65
C SER A 265 6.94 -13.30 9.76
N PRO A 266 7.13 -13.68 8.48
CA PRO A 266 6.03 -14.02 7.57
C PRO A 266 5.18 -15.19 8.06
N TRP A 267 5.79 -16.14 8.75
CA TRP A 267 5.08 -17.29 9.33
C TRP A 267 4.20 -16.89 10.52
N GLU A 268 4.67 -15.99 11.37
CA GLU A 268 3.87 -15.48 12.49
C GLU A 268 2.65 -14.70 11.99
N ALA A 269 2.85 -13.85 10.96
CA ALA A 269 1.77 -13.11 10.32
C ALA A 269 0.73 -14.04 9.66
N ALA A 270 1.18 -15.09 8.97
CA ALA A 270 0.30 -16.08 8.35
C ALA A 270 -0.51 -16.89 9.37
N ILE A 271 0.15 -17.41 10.40
CA ILE A 271 -0.47 -18.24 11.43
C ILE A 271 -1.48 -17.41 12.24
N SER A 272 -1.12 -16.20 12.64
CA SER A 272 -2.03 -15.31 13.35
C SER A 272 -3.27 -14.99 12.49
N SER A 273 -3.08 -14.63 11.22
CA SER A 273 -4.17 -14.35 10.28
C SER A 273 -5.10 -15.55 10.09
N PHE A 274 -4.56 -16.77 9.98
CA PHE A 274 -5.35 -18.00 9.93
C PHE A 274 -6.32 -18.12 11.12
N PHE A 275 -5.78 -18.00 12.34
CA PHE A 275 -6.57 -18.18 13.55
C PHE A 275 -7.56 -17.05 13.79
N LEU A 276 -7.17 -15.81 13.48
CA LEU A 276 -8.06 -14.65 13.59
C LEU A 276 -9.24 -14.77 12.63
N PHE A 277 -8.99 -15.13 11.38
CA PHE A 277 -10.05 -15.42 10.41
C PHE A 277 -10.94 -16.56 10.89
N ALA A 278 -10.36 -17.69 11.28
CA ALA A 278 -11.10 -18.87 11.74
C ALA A 278 -11.98 -18.56 12.96
N LEU A 279 -11.49 -17.74 13.90
CA LEU A 279 -12.23 -17.30 15.08
C LEU A 279 -13.48 -16.49 14.73
N GLY A 280 -13.40 -15.65 13.70
CA GLY A 280 -14.57 -14.97 13.15
C GLY A 280 -15.51 -15.91 12.41
N ALA A 281 -14.94 -16.71 11.51
CA ALA A 281 -15.69 -17.56 10.60
C ALA A 281 -16.43 -18.72 11.29
N ILE A 282 -16.01 -19.16 12.48
CA ILE A 282 -16.69 -20.25 13.19
C ILE A 282 -18.04 -19.81 13.78
N LEU A 283 -18.21 -18.53 14.12
CA LEU A 283 -19.43 -18.01 14.75
C LEU A 283 -20.72 -18.33 13.98
N PRO A 284 -20.83 -18.08 12.65
CA PRO A 284 -22.04 -18.42 11.90
C PRO A 284 -22.29 -19.93 11.77
N VAL A 285 -21.23 -20.75 11.87
CA VAL A 285 -21.30 -22.21 11.71
C VAL A 285 -21.65 -22.91 13.03
N LEU A 286 -21.23 -22.35 14.16
CA LEU A 286 -21.32 -22.97 15.47
C LEU A 286 -22.75 -23.44 15.84
N PRO A 287 -23.84 -22.69 15.58
CA PRO A 287 -25.19 -23.14 15.89
C PRO A 287 -25.66 -24.37 15.10
N TYR A 288 -25.08 -24.61 13.92
CA TYR A 288 -25.36 -25.77 13.08
C TYR A 288 -24.78 -27.08 13.64
N PHE A 289 -23.97 -27.03 14.70
CA PHE A 289 -23.56 -28.24 15.44
C PHE A 289 -24.62 -28.71 16.45
N PHE A 290 -25.47 -27.81 16.94
CA PHE A 290 -26.35 -28.10 18.07
C PHE A 290 -27.83 -28.10 17.73
N THR A 291 -28.24 -27.33 16.72
CA THR A 291 -29.66 -27.11 16.39
C THR A 291 -29.96 -27.38 14.91
N SER A 292 -31.25 -27.51 14.56
CA SER A 292 -31.74 -27.73 13.20
C SER A 292 -33.04 -26.96 12.97
N GLY A 293 -33.57 -26.99 11.74
CA GLY A 293 -34.80 -26.28 11.37
C GLY A 293 -34.64 -24.75 11.36
N ALA A 294 -35.75 -24.00 11.31
CA ALA A 294 -35.72 -22.54 11.19
C ALA A 294 -34.98 -21.84 12.35
N THR A 295 -34.92 -22.48 13.52
CA THR A 295 -34.22 -21.96 14.70
C THR A 295 -32.71 -21.83 14.53
N VAL A 296 -32.08 -22.64 13.65
CA VAL A 296 -30.62 -22.60 13.45
C VAL A 296 -30.18 -21.30 12.76
N ILE A 297 -30.99 -20.81 11.82
CA ILE A 297 -30.70 -19.57 11.07
C ILE A 297 -30.77 -18.38 12.02
N ALA A 298 -31.82 -18.32 12.85
CA ALA A 298 -31.95 -17.27 13.87
C ALA A 298 -30.79 -17.29 14.88
N ALA A 299 -30.38 -18.47 15.34
CA ALA A 299 -29.24 -18.62 16.24
C ALA A 299 -27.91 -18.20 15.59
N SER A 300 -27.69 -18.57 14.32
CA SER A 300 -26.53 -18.17 13.52
C SER A 300 -26.44 -16.66 13.32
N LEU A 301 -27.56 -16.03 12.94
CA LEU A 301 -27.63 -14.57 12.79
C LEU A 301 -27.43 -13.85 14.12
N LEU A 302 -28.01 -14.35 15.20
CA LEU A 302 -27.88 -13.73 16.52
C LEU A 302 -26.43 -13.82 17.03
N LEU A 303 -25.81 -15.00 16.96
CA LEU A 303 -24.43 -15.20 17.40
C LEU A 303 -23.46 -14.37 16.55
N SER A 304 -23.66 -14.35 15.23
CA SER A 304 -22.85 -13.54 14.33
C SER A 304 -23.07 -12.05 14.54
N GLY A 305 -24.30 -11.61 14.81
CA GLY A 305 -24.64 -10.23 15.14
C GLY A 305 -23.94 -9.76 16.42
N ILE A 306 -23.91 -10.60 17.46
CA ILE A 306 -23.14 -10.31 18.69
C ILE A 306 -21.65 -10.18 18.37
N GLY A 307 -21.11 -11.09 17.55
CA GLY A 307 -19.72 -11.03 17.09
C GLY A 307 -19.40 -9.73 16.35
N LEU A 308 -20.26 -9.31 15.41
CA LEU A 308 -20.11 -8.07 14.64
C LEU A 308 -20.18 -6.82 15.52
N LEU A 309 -21.08 -6.81 16.51
CA LEU A 309 -21.17 -5.73 17.50
C LEU A 309 -19.90 -5.65 18.35
N ALA A 310 -19.38 -6.80 18.81
CA ALA A 310 -18.15 -6.88 19.59
C ALA A 310 -16.93 -6.42 18.79
N LEU A 311 -16.78 -6.89 17.55
CA LEU A 311 -15.70 -6.46 16.66
C LEU A 311 -15.81 -4.97 16.33
N GLY A 312 -17.00 -4.47 16.01
CA GLY A 312 -17.21 -3.04 15.75
C GLY A 312 -16.92 -2.17 16.98
N ALA A 313 -17.20 -2.66 18.20
CA ALA A 313 -16.80 -2.01 19.44
C ALA A 313 -15.28 -2.04 19.64
N ALA A 314 -14.61 -3.16 19.34
CA ALA A 314 -13.15 -3.26 19.40
C ALA A 314 -12.46 -2.27 18.44
N ILE A 315 -12.96 -2.10 17.21
CA ILE A 315 -12.48 -1.08 16.26
C ILE A 315 -12.60 0.33 16.84
N SER A 316 -13.64 0.61 17.63
CA SER A 316 -13.83 1.93 18.22
C SER A 316 -12.77 2.29 19.27
N LEU A 317 -12.25 1.28 19.98
CA LEU A 317 -11.17 1.46 20.96
C LEU A 317 -9.86 1.87 20.26
N ILE A 318 -9.65 1.41 19.02
CA ILE A 318 -8.48 1.72 18.21
C ILE A 318 -8.64 3.10 17.54
N THR A 319 -9.84 3.41 17.04
CA THR A 319 -10.08 4.60 16.21
C THR A 319 -10.48 5.85 16.99
N GLY A 320 -10.72 5.74 18.31
CA GLY A 320 -11.18 6.85 19.16
C GLY A 320 -12.57 7.38 18.80
N LYS A 321 -13.32 6.69 17.93
CA LYS A 321 -14.67 7.08 17.48
C LYS A 321 -15.74 6.48 18.39
N SER A 322 -16.98 6.98 18.28
CA SER A 322 -18.12 6.47 19.05
C SER A 322 -18.32 4.96 18.89
N THR A 323 -18.24 4.22 20.01
CA THR A 323 -18.39 2.76 20.09
C THR A 323 -19.72 2.27 19.51
N ILE A 324 -20.82 2.94 19.87
CA ILE A 324 -22.16 2.56 19.39
C ILE A 324 -22.24 2.69 17.88
N ARG A 325 -21.74 3.79 17.30
CA ARG A 325 -21.78 4.00 15.84
C ARG A 325 -20.95 2.94 15.10
N SER A 326 -19.77 2.60 15.63
CA SER A 326 -18.90 1.59 15.01
C SER A 326 -19.51 0.20 15.07
N ALA A 327 -20.01 -0.22 16.24
CA ALA A 327 -20.69 -1.50 16.45
C ALA A 327 -21.94 -1.64 15.55
N VAL A 328 -22.83 -0.65 15.57
CA VAL A 328 -24.07 -0.68 14.78
C VAL A 328 -23.76 -0.70 13.29
N ARG A 329 -22.79 0.09 12.82
CA ARG A 329 -22.36 0.09 11.41
C ARG A 329 -21.86 -1.30 11.00
N GLN A 330 -21.04 -1.94 11.84
CA GLN A 330 -20.49 -3.26 11.54
C GLN A 330 -21.57 -4.33 11.45
N ALA A 331 -22.47 -4.35 12.43
CA ALA A 331 -23.62 -5.24 12.44
C ALA A 331 -24.54 -5.00 11.23
N ALA A 332 -24.81 -3.74 10.89
CA ALA A 332 -25.65 -3.39 9.75
C ALA A 332 -25.08 -3.90 8.43
N PHE A 333 -23.78 -3.71 8.17
CA PHE A 333 -23.15 -4.22 6.95
C PHE A 333 -23.12 -5.76 6.91
N GLY A 334 -22.79 -6.43 8.01
CA GLY A 334 -22.77 -7.89 8.05
C GLY A 334 -24.16 -8.51 7.87
N ILE A 335 -25.19 -7.95 8.51
CA ILE A 335 -26.58 -8.40 8.35
C ILE A 335 -27.10 -8.09 6.94
N ALA A 336 -26.75 -6.95 6.35
CA ALA A 336 -27.12 -6.62 4.98
C ALA A 336 -26.50 -7.62 3.98
N ALA A 337 -25.21 -7.93 4.14
CA ALA A 337 -24.54 -8.94 3.32
C ALA A 337 -25.20 -10.32 3.44
N ALA A 338 -25.48 -10.75 4.67
CA ALA A 338 -26.23 -11.98 4.95
C ALA A 338 -27.61 -12.03 4.30
N GLY A 339 -28.37 -10.93 4.38
CA GLY A 339 -29.70 -10.83 3.78
C GLY A 339 -29.67 -10.91 2.25
N VAL A 340 -28.68 -10.25 1.63
CA VAL A 340 -28.46 -10.30 0.18
C VAL A 340 -28.10 -11.71 -0.26
N THR A 341 -27.16 -12.38 0.41
CA THR A 341 -26.77 -13.73 0.02
C THR A 341 -27.87 -14.76 0.27
N TYR A 342 -28.62 -14.64 1.36
CA TYR A 342 -29.80 -15.48 1.61
C TYR A 342 -30.86 -15.34 0.50
N ALA A 343 -31.13 -14.10 0.05
CA ALA A 343 -32.05 -13.85 -1.04
C ALA A 343 -31.55 -14.46 -2.36
N ILE A 344 -30.27 -14.31 -2.68
CA ILE A 344 -29.67 -14.94 -3.87
C ILE A 344 -29.74 -16.46 -3.77
N GLY A 345 -29.42 -17.02 -2.59
CA GLY A 345 -29.51 -18.45 -2.32
C GLY A 345 -30.91 -19.00 -2.53
N SER A 346 -31.93 -18.32 -2.02
CA SER A 346 -33.32 -18.76 -2.20
C SER A 346 -33.78 -18.70 -3.65
N LEU A 347 -33.38 -17.69 -4.42
CA LEU A 347 -33.65 -17.64 -5.86
C LEU A 347 -32.99 -18.78 -6.64
N LEU A 348 -31.73 -19.10 -6.31
CA LEU A 348 -31.00 -20.20 -6.95
C LEU A 348 -31.55 -21.57 -6.54
N GLY A 349 -31.91 -21.75 -5.27
CA GLY A 349 -32.52 -22.99 -4.78
C GLY A 349 -33.83 -23.30 -5.50
N VAL A 350 -34.66 -22.29 -5.78
CA VAL A 350 -35.89 -22.44 -6.56
C VAL A 350 -35.62 -22.80 -8.03
N ALA A 351 -34.50 -22.35 -8.61
CA ALA A 351 -34.16 -22.62 -10.01
C ALA A 351 -33.49 -23.99 -10.24
N VAL A 352 -32.89 -24.59 -9.20
CA VAL A 352 -32.12 -25.85 -9.29
C VAL A 352 -32.89 -27.05 -8.71
N SER A 353 -34.04 -26.82 -8.04
CA SER A 353 -34.94 -27.85 -7.49
C SER A 353 -35.99 -28.32 -8.49
#